data_AF-A0A806JYZ6-F1
#
_entry.id   AF-A0A806JYZ6-F1
#
_cell.length_a   1.000
_cell.length_b   1.000
_cell.length_c   1.000
_cell.angle_alpha   90.00
_cell.angle_beta   90.00
_cell.angle_gamma   90.00
#
_symmetry.space_group_name_H-M   'P 1'
#
loop_
_entity.id
_entity.type
_entity.pdbx_description
1 polymer ?
#
loop_
_entity_poly.entity_id
_entity_poly.type
_entity_poly.pdbx_seq_one_letter_code
_entity_poly.pdbx_strand_id
1 'polypeptide(L)'
;MADSHLKINKNTNEHNDFILWYKVPMRLKEVKGILNANGGMNISRGCTHGCIYCDSRSRCYHIEHDFEDVEIKSNAPELLEDALKRKRKKAWSRRDR
;
A
#
# COMPACT_ATOMS: atom_id res chain seq x y z
N MET A 1 29.50 15.80 27.15
CA MET A 1 29.22 17.18 26.70
C MET A 1 28.89 17.07 25.21
N ALA A 2 27.65 16.74 24.90
CA ALA A 2 26.51 17.66 24.72
C ALA A 2 26.43 18.12 23.26
N ASP A 3 25.32 17.69 22.66
CA ASP A 3 24.82 17.84 21.30
C ASP A 3 24.98 19.23 20.65
N SER A 4 25.03 19.26 19.32
CA SER A 4 24.33 20.30 18.57
C SER A 4 23.96 19.88 17.14
N HIS A 5 22.78 19.27 17.05
CA HIS A 5 21.79 19.47 16.00
C HIS A 5 22.25 19.34 14.54
N LEU A 6 22.45 18.10 14.09
CA LEU A 6 22.05 17.76 12.72
C LEU A 6 20.51 17.83 12.68
N LYS A 7 19.98 18.88 12.06
CA LYS A 7 18.54 18.99 11.80
C LYS A 7 18.15 17.83 10.88
N ILE A 8 17.61 16.77 11.47
CA ILE A 8 16.96 15.70 10.73
C ILE A 8 15.73 16.32 10.08
N ASN A 9 15.86 16.74 8.83
CA ASN A 9 14.72 17.14 8.03
C ASN A 9 13.92 15.86 7.72
N LYS A 10 12.92 15.55 8.56
CA LYS A 10 12.01 14.43 8.37
C LYS A 10 11.00 14.70 7.24
N ASN A 11 11.43 15.19 6.09
CA ASN A 11 10.51 15.48 5.00
C ASN A 11 11.13 15.31 3.61
N THR A 12 11.88 14.24 3.43
CA THR A 12 12.22 13.74 2.11
C THR A 12 11.95 12.25 2.12
N ASN A 13 11.03 11.83 1.25
CA ASN A 13 10.76 10.43 0.93
C ASN A 13 11.99 9.84 0.22
N GLU A 14 13.11 9.71 0.93
CA GLU A 14 14.41 9.25 0.40
C GLU A 14 14.49 7.72 0.29
N HIS A 15 13.35 7.06 0.10
CA HIS A 15 13.30 5.65 -0.30
C HIS A 15 13.12 5.47 -1.82
N ASN A 16 13.12 6.56 -2.59
CA ASN A 16 12.85 6.54 -4.04
C ASN A 16 14.06 6.82 -4.95
N ASP A 17 15.29 6.90 -4.44
CA ASP A 17 16.46 7.26 -5.27
C ASP A 17 17.19 6.06 -5.92
N PHE A 18 16.77 4.81 -5.67
CA PHE A 18 17.42 3.63 -6.27
C PHE A 18 16.73 3.12 -7.56
N ILE A 19 15.60 3.69 -7.98
CA ILE A 19 14.84 3.27 -9.18
C ILE A 19 14.65 4.46 -10.12
N LEU A 20 15.75 5.00 -10.65
CA LEU A 20 15.70 6.09 -11.65
C LEU A 20 15.80 5.61 -13.12
N TRP A 21 15.70 4.30 -13.39
CA TRP A 21 15.73 3.77 -14.78
C TRP A 21 14.35 3.51 -15.40
N TYR A 22 13.26 3.54 -14.61
CA TYR A 22 11.90 3.42 -15.11
C TYR A 22 11.06 4.52 -14.45
N LYS A 23 10.88 5.65 -15.15
CA LYS A 23 9.89 6.67 -14.77
C LYS A 23 8.49 6.11 -14.97
N VAL A 24 8.05 5.27 -14.04
CA VAL A 24 6.69 4.75 -14.02
C VAL A 24 5.79 5.82 -13.38
N PRO A 25 4.72 6.28 -14.06
CA PRO A 25 3.76 7.19 -13.44
C PRO A 25 3.05 6.44 -12.30
N MET A 26 3.25 6.94 -11.08
CA MET A 26 2.65 6.40 -9.87
C MET A 26 2.23 7.53 -8.95
N ARG A 27 1.10 7.35 -8.26
CA ARG A 27 0.58 8.29 -7.27
C ARG A 27 0.32 7.60 -5.94
N LEU A 28 0.55 8.33 -4.85
CA LEU A 28 0.31 7.84 -3.50
C LEU A 28 -1.08 8.27 -3.01
N LYS A 29 -1.77 7.38 -2.32
CA LYS A 29 -3.08 7.68 -1.70
C LYS A 29 -3.23 6.99 -0.36
N GLU A 30 -3.79 7.70 0.60
CA GLU A 30 -4.17 7.13 1.89
C GLU A 30 -5.59 6.58 1.84
N VAL A 31 -5.80 5.41 2.45
CA VAL A 31 -7.12 4.76 2.50
C VAL A 31 -7.53 4.45 3.94
N LYS A 32 -8.82 4.14 4.15
CA LYS A 32 -9.36 3.79 5.47
C LYS A 32 -9.19 2.31 5.83
N GLY A 33 -8.96 1.45 4.84
CA GLY A 33 -8.87 0.01 5.04
C GLY A 33 -8.21 -0.71 3.86
N ILE A 34 -7.55 -1.83 4.16
CA ILE A 34 -6.73 -2.57 3.20
C ILE A 34 -7.28 -3.97 2.85
N LEU A 35 -8.08 -4.56 3.76
CA LEU A 35 -8.67 -5.89 3.59
C LEU A 35 -10.16 -5.81 3.22
N ASN A 36 -10.60 -6.73 2.36
CA ASN A 36 -12.02 -6.97 2.11
C ASN A 36 -12.62 -7.92 3.16
N ALA A 37 -13.93 -8.18 3.07
CA ALA A 37 -14.65 -9.06 4.01
C ALA A 37 -14.05 -10.49 4.09
N ASN A 38 -13.53 -11.00 2.97
CA ASN A 38 -12.90 -12.32 2.87
C ASN A 38 -11.39 -12.31 3.19
N GLY A 39 -10.82 -11.16 3.58
CA GLY A 39 -9.40 -11.01 3.86
C GLY A 39 -8.51 -10.82 2.63
N GLY A 40 -9.09 -10.71 1.43
CA GLY A 40 -8.36 -10.32 0.23
C GLY A 40 -7.85 -8.87 0.34
N MET A 41 -6.63 -8.65 -0.12
CA MET A 41 -5.91 -7.38 0.03
C MET A 41 -5.69 -6.72 -1.34
N ASN A 42 -5.81 -5.41 -1.41
CA ASN A 42 -5.46 -4.62 -2.58
C ASN A 42 -4.48 -3.52 -2.15
N ILE A 43 -3.24 -3.57 -2.65
CA ILE A 43 -2.18 -2.59 -2.34
C ILE A 43 -2.16 -1.45 -3.35
N SER A 44 -2.45 -1.77 -4.61
CA SER A 44 -2.44 -0.81 -5.72
C SER A 44 -3.65 -0.94 -6.65
N ARG A 45 -3.88 0.12 -7.42
CA ARG A 45 -4.86 0.18 -8.51
C ARG A 45 -4.17 0.69 -9.77
N GLY A 46 -4.42 0.06 -10.91
CA GLY A 46 -3.77 0.39 -12.18
C GLY A 46 -2.56 -0.48 -12.49
N CYS A 47 -2.11 -0.43 -13.74
CA CYS A 47 -0.97 -1.19 -14.26
C CYS A 47 -0.38 -0.49 -15.49
N THR A 48 0.95 -0.47 -15.59
CA THR A 48 1.69 0.20 -16.67
C THR A 48 1.98 -0.69 -17.88
N HIS A 49 1.51 -1.94 -17.87
CA HIS A 49 1.77 -2.91 -18.93
C HIS A 49 1.02 -2.62 -20.23
N GLY A 50 -0.07 -1.83 -20.20
CA GLY A 50 -0.79 -1.47 -21.42
C GLY A 50 -1.63 -2.60 -22.05
N CYS A 51 -1.98 -3.65 -21.30
CA CYS A 51 -2.80 -4.75 -21.84
C CYS A 51 -4.22 -4.28 -22.16
N ILE A 52 -4.62 -4.34 -23.44
CA ILE A 52 -5.95 -3.93 -23.92
C ILE A 52 -7.09 -4.86 -23.45
N TYR A 53 -6.77 -6.08 -23.02
CA TYR A 53 -7.73 -7.08 -22.52
C TYR A 53 -7.75 -7.20 -21.00
N CYS A 54 -7.11 -6.26 -20.29
CA CYS A 54 -7.12 -6.28 -18.84
C CYS A 54 -8.53 -5.93 -18.33
N ASP A 55 -9.19 -6.87 -17.67
CA ASP A 55 -10.53 -6.67 -17.07
C ASP A 55 -10.57 -5.47 -16.12
N SER A 56 -9.46 -5.18 -15.44
CA SER A 56 -9.34 -4.02 -14.55
C SER A 56 -9.46 -2.66 -15.25
N ARG A 57 -9.40 -2.59 -16.59
CA ARG A 57 -9.69 -1.36 -17.37
C ARG A 57 -11.19 -1.02 -17.40
N SER A 58 -12.05 -1.97 -17.05
CA SER A 58 -13.50 -1.78 -17.08
C SER A 58 -13.94 -0.74 -16.05
N ARG A 59 -14.94 0.08 -16.43
CA ARG A 59 -15.52 1.13 -15.57
C ARG A 59 -16.11 0.59 -14.25
N CYS A 60 -16.46 -0.70 -14.20
CA CYS A 60 -17.00 -1.37 -13.01
C CYS A 60 -16.01 -1.41 -11.82
N TYR A 61 -14.70 -1.23 -12.06
CA TYR A 61 -13.70 -1.17 -11.01
C TYR A 61 -13.52 0.22 -10.39
N HIS A 62 -14.26 1.22 -10.87
CA HIS A 62 -14.25 2.59 -10.35
C HIS A 62 -12.83 3.19 -10.23
N ILE A 63 -11.99 2.88 -11.21
CA ILE A 63 -10.69 3.52 -11.39
C ILE A 63 -10.97 4.83 -12.14
N GLU A 64 -11.09 5.93 -11.38
CA GLU A 64 -11.44 7.26 -11.91
C GLU A 64 -10.27 7.97 -12.62
N HIS A 65 -9.09 7.38 -12.52
CA HIS A 65 -7.84 7.89 -13.05
C HIS A 65 -7.33 7.03 -14.21
N ASP A 66 -6.34 7.54 -14.95
CA ASP A 66 -5.71 6.78 -16.04
C ASP A 66 -5.14 5.46 -15.52
N PHE A 67 -5.48 4.35 -16.17
CA PHE A 67 -5.14 3.00 -15.72
C PHE A 67 -3.63 2.77 -15.63
N GLU A 68 -2.87 3.44 -16.49
CA GLU A 68 -1.42 3.42 -16.55
C GLU A 68 -0.77 4.27 -15.45
N ASP A 69 -1.49 5.19 -14.80
CA ASP A 69 -1.00 5.92 -13.62
C ASP A 69 -1.37 5.11 -12.35
N VAL A 70 -0.38 4.46 -11.76
CA VAL A 70 -0.62 3.46 -10.72
C VAL A 70 -0.87 4.13 -9.37
N GLU A 71 -2.05 3.91 -8.81
CA GLU A 71 -2.36 4.29 -7.43
C GLU A 71 -1.73 3.31 -6.45
N ILE A 72 -0.86 3.78 -5.57
CA ILE A 72 -0.25 3.00 -4.50
C ILE A 72 -0.81 3.50 -3.16
N LYS A 73 -1.28 2.58 -2.33
CA LYS A 73 -1.76 2.90 -0.99
C LYS A 73 -0.58 3.06 -0.04
N SER A 74 -0.20 4.29 0.29
CA SER A 74 0.99 4.58 1.10
C SER A 74 0.89 4.00 2.51
N ASN A 75 -0.29 4.06 3.11
CA ASN A 75 -0.56 3.55 4.46
C ASN A 75 -0.94 2.06 4.51
N ALA A 76 -0.73 1.30 3.42
CA ALA A 76 -1.07 -0.12 3.37
C ALA A 76 -0.35 -0.99 4.43
N PRO A 77 0.96 -0.81 4.71
CA PRO A 77 1.66 -1.62 5.71
C PRO A 77 1.06 -1.44 7.12
N GLU A 78 0.83 -0.19 7.53
CA GLU A 78 0.27 0.15 8.84
C GLU A 78 -1.13 -0.42 9.02
N LEU A 79 -2.00 -0.22 8.03
CA LEU A 79 -3.36 -0.76 8.05
C LEU A 79 -3.40 -2.29 8.07
N LEU A 80 -2.46 -2.95 7.38
CA LEU A 80 -2.36 -4.40 7.34
C LEU A 80 -1.94 -4.94 8.71
N GLU A 81 -0.92 -4.35 9.32
CA GLU A 81 -0.45 -4.73 10.65
C GLU A 81 -1.59 -4.64 11.68
N ASP A 82 -2.30 -3.52 11.67
CA ASP A 82 -3.47 -3.27 12.50
C ASP A 82 -4.60 -4.28 12.26
N ALA A 83 -4.91 -4.59 11.00
CA ALA A 83 -5.94 -5.55 10.65
C ALA A 83 -5.57 -6.98 11.10
N LEU A 84 -4.31 -7.37 10.96
CA LEU A 84 -3.80 -8.67 11.40
C LEU A 84 -3.78 -8.79 12.92
N LYS A 85 -3.38 -7.73 13.65
CA LYS A 85 -3.46 -7.68 15.12
C LYS A 85 -4.88 -7.95 15.62
N ARG A 86 -5.89 -7.34 14.99
CA ARG A 86 -7.31 -7.54 15.35
C ARG A 86 -7.84 -8.94 14.99
N LYS A 87 -7.39 -9.52 13.88
CA LYS A 87 -7.81 -10.88 13.43
C LYS A 87 -7.10 -12.01 14.19
N ARG A 88 -5.96 -11.74 14.83
CA ARG A 88 -5.22 -12.74 15.60
C ARG A 88 -6.08 -13.24 16.77
N LYS A 89 -6.56 -14.47 16.66
CA LYS A 89 -7.10 -15.20 17.82
C LYS A 89 -5.95 -15.44 18.81
N LYS A 90 -6.24 -15.30 20.11
CA LYS A 90 -5.29 -15.62 21.19
C LYS A 90 -4.95 -17.11 21.11
N ALA A 91 -3.84 -17.45 20.45
CA ALA A 91 -3.32 -18.80 20.46
C ALA A 91 -2.67 -19.05 21.83
N TRP A 92 -3.50 -19.45 22.81
CA TRP A 92 -3.19 -20.37 23.91
C TRP A 92 -4.40 -20.46 24.84
N SER A 93 -5.28 -21.43 24.61
CA SER A 93 -6.01 -22.07 25.70
C SER A 93 -5.81 -23.56 25.53
N ARG A 94 -4.99 -24.17 26.40
CA ARG A 94 -4.93 -25.61 26.63
C ARG A 94 -6.34 -26.10 26.96
N ARG A 95 -7.10 -26.50 25.95
CA ARG A 95 -8.44 -27.04 26.14
C ARG A 95 -8.74 -28.09 25.08
N ASP A 96 -7.81 -29.02 24.91
CA ASP A 96 -8.14 -30.34 24.40
C ASP A 96 -7.84 -31.34 25.52
N ARG A 97 -8.89 -32.08 25.85
CA ARG A 97 -8.98 -33.17 26.82
C ARG A 97 -8.20 -34.39 26.34
#